data_AF-A0A934LZ71-F1
#
_entry.id   AF-A0A934LZ71-F1
#
_cell.length_a   1.000
_cell.length_b   1.000
_cell.length_c   1.000
_cell.angle_alpha   90.00
_cell.angle_beta   90.00
_cell.angle_gamma   90.00
#
_symmetry.space_group_name_H-M   'P 1'
#
loop_
_entity.id
_entity.type
_entity.pdbx_description
1 polymer ?
#
loop_
_entity_poly.entity_id
_entity_poly.type
_entity_poly.pdbx_seq_one_letter_code
_entity_poly.pdbx_strand_id
1 'polypeptide(L)'
;MYSRTRFLELKVNLVCSNSAAANRTRLTLSIDGVDQEVLWDQASPVANYRQMCCLNVVIDLGANFNTFHTLKLRWQPTAGTSTIYGVAGEVAPKMWIRELMEEKYY
;
A
#
# COMPACT_ATOMS: atom_id res chain seq x y z
N MET A 1 -8.76 33.48 -7.08
CA MET A 1 -7.61 32.62 -7.49
C MET A 1 -8.06 31.17 -7.37
N TYR A 2 -7.76 30.27 -8.32
CA TYR A 2 -8.16 28.86 -8.20
C TYR A 2 -6.94 27.99 -7.84
N SER A 3 -7.10 27.09 -6.88
CA SER A 3 -6.09 26.05 -6.60
C SER A 3 -6.72 24.68 -6.89
N ARG A 4 -6.01 23.87 -7.67
CA ARG A 4 -6.36 22.49 -7.97
C ARG A 4 -5.35 21.57 -7.30
N THR A 5 -5.81 20.72 -6.39
CA THR A 5 -4.98 19.69 -5.75
C THR A 5 -5.49 18.32 -6.18
N ARG A 6 -4.56 17.42 -6.53
CA ARG A 6 -4.88 16.06 -6.96
C ARG A 6 -4.50 15.08 -5.87
N PHE A 7 -5.41 14.17 -5.57
CA PHE A 7 -5.15 13.06 -4.67
C PHE A 7 -5.27 11.74 -5.42
N LEU A 8 -4.49 10.76 -4.96
CA LEU A 8 -4.60 9.38 -5.41
C LEU A 8 -5.12 8.53 -4.26
N GLU A 9 -6.30 7.93 -4.42
CA GLU A 9 -6.77 6.87 -3.54
C GLU A 9 -6.27 5.52 -4.07
N LEU A 10 -5.49 4.81 -3.25
CA LEU A 10 -5.02 3.46 -3.49
C LEU A 10 -5.70 2.51 -2.51
N LYS A 11 -6.39 1.50 -3.02
CA LYS A 11 -6.93 0.39 -2.24
C LYS A 11 -6.30 -0.93 -2.68
N VAL A 12 -5.69 -1.64 -1.74
CA VAL A 12 -5.06 -2.94 -2.00
C VAL A 12 -5.51 -3.94 -0.96
N ASN A 13 -6.01 -5.09 -1.44
CA ASN A 13 -6.30 -6.24 -0.60
C ASN A 13 -5.32 -7.36 -0.95
N LEU A 14 -4.63 -7.85 0.06
CA LEU A 14 -3.62 -8.89 -0.08
C LEU A 14 -3.61 -9.79 1.15
N VAL A 15 -2.92 -10.91 1.06
CA VAL A 15 -2.75 -11.83 2.19
C VAL A 15 -1.25 -11.94 2.51
N CYS A 16 -0.90 -11.73 3.77
CA CYS A 16 0.46 -11.94 4.28
C CYS A 16 0.54 -13.25 5.05
N SER A 17 1.59 -14.04 4.83
CA SER A 17 1.91 -15.22 5.62
C SER A 17 3.36 -15.15 6.08
N ASN A 18 3.58 -15.23 7.39
CA ASN A 18 4.92 -15.21 7.97
C ASN A 18 5.37 -16.63 8.29
N SER A 19 6.64 -16.95 8.05
CA SER A 19 7.18 -18.31 8.22
C SER A 19 7.26 -18.77 9.68
N ALA A 20 7.22 -17.85 10.65
CA ALA A 20 7.26 -18.17 12.08
C ALA A 20 6.25 -17.35 12.89
N ALA A 21 5.90 -17.86 14.07
CA ALA A 21 5.07 -17.14 15.03
C ALA A 21 5.80 -15.89 15.56
N ALA A 22 5.05 -14.86 15.92
CA ALA A 22 5.53 -13.54 16.37
C ALA A 22 6.38 -12.76 15.36
N ASN A 23 6.73 -13.33 14.19
CA ASN A 23 7.33 -12.57 13.10
C ASN A 23 6.38 -11.46 12.67
N ARG A 24 6.94 -10.27 12.52
CA ARG A 24 6.21 -9.05 12.17
C ARG A 24 6.56 -8.65 10.75
N THR A 25 5.56 -8.24 9.98
CA THR A 25 5.74 -7.78 8.60
C THR A 25 5.22 -6.37 8.47
N ARG A 26 6.05 -5.52 7.89
CA ARG A 26 5.75 -4.13 7.60
C ARG A 26 5.54 -3.95 6.11
N LEU A 27 4.45 -3.30 5.73
CA LEU A 27 4.14 -2.90 4.36
C LEU A 27 4.25 -1.39 4.24
N THR A 28 4.97 -0.92 3.22
CA THR A 28 5.11 0.49 2.86
C THR A 28 4.79 0.70 1.39
N LEU A 29 4.32 1.89 1.05
CA LEU A 29 4.19 2.32 -0.34
C LEU A 29 5.38 3.20 -0.70
N SER A 30 5.98 2.95 -1.85
CA SER A 30 7.02 3.79 -2.43
C SER A 30 6.46 4.55 -3.62
N ILE A 31 6.67 5.87 -3.65
CA ILE A 31 6.24 6.77 -4.72
C ILE A 31 7.47 7.44 -5.28
N ASP A 32 7.72 7.22 -6.57
CA ASP A 32 8.92 7.74 -7.28
C ASP A 32 10.24 7.43 -6.55
N GLY A 33 10.27 6.28 -5.87
CA GLY A 33 11.43 5.80 -5.11
C GLY A 33 11.48 6.26 -3.66
N VAL A 34 10.59 7.16 -3.23
CA VAL A 34 10.47 7.64 -1.85
C VAL A 34 9.47 6.79 -1.09
N ASP A 35 9.94 6.13 -0.03
CA ASP A 35 9.08 5.34 0.85
C ASP A 35 8.21 6.27 1.70
N GLN A 36 6.91 6.03 1.64
CA GLN A 36 5.89 6.69 2.42
C GLN A 36 5.76 6.02 3.79
N GLU A 37 4.75 6.45 4.55
CA GLU A 37 4.44 5.88 5.84
C GLU A 37 4.08 4.38 5.78
N VAL A 38 4.15 3.76 6.96
CA VAL A 38 3.82 2.35 7.14
C VAL A 38 2.32 2.17 7.04
N LEU A 39 1.89 1.40 6.04
CA LEU A 39 0.48 1.19 5.74
C LEU A 39 -0.12 0.02 6.50
N TRP A 40 0.71 -0.96 6.86
CA TRP A 40 0.29 -2.11 7.66
C TRP A 40 1.51 -2.70 8.36
N ASP A 41 1.36 -3.03 9.64
CA ASP A 41 2.45 -3.54 10.46
C ASP A 41 1.91 -4.48 11.53
N GLN A 42 1.88 -5.77 11.24
CA GLN A 42 1.32 -6.77 12.14
C GLN A 42 2.23 -7.98 12.32
N ALA A 43 2.13 -8.58 13.50
CA ALA A 43 2.75 -9.85 13.81
C ALA A 43 1.77 -11.01 13.55
N SER A 44 2.31 -12.15 13.11
CA SER A 44 1.52 -13.37 13.00
C SER A 44 1.47 -14.10 14.34
N PRO A 45 0.29 -14.49 14.84
CA PRO A 45 0.16 -15.21 16.11
C PRO A 45 0.75 -16.63 16.04
N VAL A 46 0.71 -17.25 14.86
CA VAL A 46 1.26 -18.58 14.59
C VAL A 46 1.99 -18.60 13.25
N ALA A 47 2.91 -19.53 13.09
CA ALA A 47 3.65 -19.73 11.84
C ALA A 47 2.69 -20.06 10.68
N ASN A 48 2.97 -19.49 9.51
CA ASN A 48 2.23 -19.65 8.26
C ASN A 48 0.75 -19.24 8.32
N TYR A 49 0.37 -18.44 9.34
CA TYR A 49 -0.96 -17.88 9.40
C TYR A 49 -1.17 -16.86 8.29
N ARG A 50 -2.21 -17.06 7.48
CA ARG A 50 -2.61 -16.16 6.40
C ARG A 50 -3.46 -15.02 6.94
N GLN A 51 -2.85 -13.85 7.05
CA GLN A 51 -3.48 -12.62 7.53
C GLN A 51 -3.94 -11.77 6.36
N MET A 52 -5.19 -11.30 6.42
CA MET A 52 -5.68 -10.31 5.46
C MET A 52 -5.03 -8.95 5.75
N CYS A 53 -4.54 -8.30 4.70
CA CYS A 53 -4.01 -6.94 4.73
C CYS A 53 -4.88 -6.08 3.82
N CYS A 54 -5.65 -5.17 4.42
CA CYS A 54 -6.47 -4.20 3.71
C CYS A 54 -5.79 -2.83 3.82
N LEU A 55 -5.23 -2.33 2.72
CA LEU A 55 -4.57 -1.04 2.65
C LEU A 55 -5.52 -0.05 1.96
N ASN A 56 -5.73 1.11 2.57
CA ASN A 56 -6.41 2.24 1.93
C ASN A 56 -5.61 3.51 2.23
N VAL A 57 -5.12 4.16 1.17
CA VAL A 57 -4.21 5.30 1.28
C VAL A 57 -4.67 6.40 0.35
N VAL A 58 -4.66 7.64 0.85
CA VAL A 58 -4.87 8.83 0.04
C VAL A 58 -3.57 9.60 0.00
N ILE A 59 -3.05 9.83 -1.20
CA ILE A 59 -1.75 10.48 -1.44
C ILE A 59 -2.01 11.83 -2.09
N ASP A 60 -1.40 12.89 -1.58
CA ASP A 60 -1.38 14.19 -2.25
C ASP A 60 -0.30 14.19 -3.35
N LEU A 61 -0.71 14.37 -4.61
CA LEU A 61 0.19 14.50 -5.76
C LEU A 61 0.54 15.97 -6.07
N GLY A 62 0.01 16.90 -5.27
CA GLY A 62 0.20 18.33 -5.41
C GLY A 62 -0.48 18.90 -6.65
N ALA A 63 0.09 19.99 -7.16
CA ALA A 63 -0.40 20.72 -8.33
C ALA A 63 0.29 20.32 -9.65
N ASN A 64 1.06 19.22 -9.66
CA ASN A 64 1.79 18.79 -10.85
C ASN A 64 0.84 18.01 -11.79
N PHE A 65 0.58 18.60 -12.96
CA PHE A 65 -0.24 18.01 -14.00
C PHE A 65 0.61 17.21 -14.99
N ASN A 66 0.00 16.20 -15.64
CA ASN A 66 0.61 15.42 -16.72
C ASN A 66 1.95 14.75 -16.37
N THR A 67 2.14 14.40 -15.10
CA THR A 67 3.34 13.70 -14.63
C THR A 67 3.01 12.22 -14.38
N PHE A 68 3.94 11.33 -14.74
CA PHE A 68 3.85 9.91 -14.42
C PHE A 68 4.47 9.64 -13.06
N HIS A 69 3.74 8.94 -12.20
CA HIS A 69 4.24 8.48 -10.91
C HIS A 69 4.41 6.97 -10.90
N THR A 70 5.50 6.49 -10.31
CA THR A 70 5.74 5.07 -10.09
C THR A 70 5.34 4.69 -8.66
N LEU A 71 4.43 3.72 -8.53
CA LEU A 71 3.98 3.19 -7.25
C LEU A 71 4.51 1.78 -7.05
N LYS A 72 5.14 1.52 -5.90
CA LYS A 72 5.62 0.17 -5.53
C LYS A 72 5.22 -0.16 -4.10
N LEU A 73 4.49 -1.25 -3.94
CA LEU A 73 4.30 -1.84 -2.62
C LEU A 73 5.56 -2.59 -2.20
N ARG A 74 6.11 -2.26 -1.03
CA ARG A 74 7.27 -2.92 -0.44
C ARG A 74 6.84 -3.62 0.85
N TRP A 75 7.49 -4.73 1.17
CA TRP A 75 7.31 -5.40 2.45
C TRP A 75 8.63 -5.82 3.06
N GLN A 76 8.68 -5.80 4.38
CA GLN A 76 9.86 -6.20 5.15
C GLN A 76 9.44 -7.03 6.37
N PRO A 77 9.91 -8.28 6.50
CA PRO A 77 9.80 -9.04 7.73
C PRO A 77 10.84 -8.58 8.76
N THR A 78 10.50 -8.60 10.05
CA THR A 78 11.45 -8.34 11.15
C THR A 78 12.42 -9.52 11.35
N ALA A 79 11.99 -10.73 11.00
CA ALA A 79 12.79 -11.95 11.04
C ALA A 79 12.18 -13.00 10.10
N GLY A 80 13.00 -13.94 9.62
CA GLY A 80 12.56 -15.01 8.74
C GLY A 80 12.00 -14.51 7.40
N THR A 81 11.02 -15.23 6.87
CA THR A 81 10.44 -14.95 5.55
C THR A 81 8.96 -14.60 5.68
N SER A 82 8.52 -13.65 4.86
CA SER A 82 7.11 -13.33 4.68
C SER A 82 6.74 -13.39 3.22
N THR A 83 5.64 -14.07 2.93
CA THR A 83 5.11 -14.24 1.59
C THR A 83 3.82 -13.46 1.45
N ILE A 84 3.73 -12.66 0.39
CA ILE A 84 2.55 -11.89 0.02
C ILE A 84 1.82 -12.58 -1.13
N TYR A 85 0.51 -12.75 -0.98
CA TYR A 85 -0.37 -13.32 -1.98
C TYR A 85 -1.45 -12.31 -2.39
N GLY A 86 -2.03 -12.50 -3.58
CA GLY A 86 -3.35 -11.94 -3.87
C GLY A 86 -4.44 -12.59 -3.01
N VAL A 87 -5.64 -12.01 -3.01
CA VAL A 87 -6.81 -12.64 -2.39
C VAL A 87 -7.23 -13.89 -3.20
N ALA A 88 -7.92 -14.84 -2.54
CA ALA A 88 -8.11 -16.23 -2.98
C ALA A 88 -8.25 -16.43 -4.51
N GLY A 89 -7.30 -17.18 -5.10
CA GLY A 89 -7.27 -17.52 -6.52
C GLY A 89 -6.49 -16.54 -7.41
N GLU A 90 -6.01 -15.42 -6.87
CA GLU A 90 -5.27 -14.42 -7.64
C GLU A 90 -3.76 -14.67 -7.61
N VAL A 91 -3.14 -14.68 -8.80
CA VAL A 91 -1.68 -14.80 -8.97
C VAL A 91 -0.95 -13.54 -8.43
N ALA A 92 -1.64 -12.40 -8.39
CA ALA A 92 -1.11 -11.13 -7.91
C ALA A 92 -2.19 -10.31 -7.17
N PRO A 93 -1.81 -9.46 -6.20
CA PRO A 93 -2.75 -8.57 -5.52
C PRO A 93 -3.47 -7.62 -6.48
N LYS A 94 -4.79 -7.51 -6.37
CA LYS A 94 -5.54 -6.45 -7.05
C LYS A 94 -5.34 -5.11 -6.36
N MET A 95 -4.94 -4.12 -7.14
CA MET A 95 -4.82 -2.72 -6.72
C MET A 95 -5.90 -1.90 -7.43
N TRP A 96 -6.64 -1.13 -6.66
CA TRP A 96 -7.60 -0.17 -7.15
C TRP A 96 -7.01 1.22 -6.99
N ILE A 97 -6.99 1.96 -8.08
CA ILE A 97 -6.42 3.30 -8.12
C ILE A 97 -7.51 4.24 -8.60
N ARG A 98 -7.77 5.29 -7.83
CA ARG A 98 -8.71 6.35 -8.19
C ARG A 98 -8.07 7.70 -7.98
N GLU A 99 -8.17 8.54 -9.00
CA GLU A 99 -7.82 9.93 -8.88
C GLU A 99 -9.00 10.73 -8.29
N LEU A 100 -8.68 11.63 -7.36
CA LEU A 100 -9.59 12.60 -6.79
C LEU A 100 -9.05 14.00 -7.10
N MET A 101 -9.94 14.91 -7.51
CA MET A 101 -9.59 16.31 -7.73
C MET A 101 -10.37 17.18 -6.75
N GLU A 102 -9.67 18.07 -6.06
CA GLU A 102 -10.28 19.13 -5.26
C GLU A 102 -10.02 20.48 -5.96
N GLU A 103 -11.11 21.18 -6.31
CA GLU A 103 -11.05 22.55 -6.82
C GLU A 103 -11.53 23.51 -5.72
N LYS A 104 -10.68 24.46 -5.32
CA LYS A 104 -11.08 25.55 -4.42
C LYS A 104 -11.16 26.87 -5.18
N TYR A 105 -12.30 27.54 -5.03
CA TYR A 105 -12.55 28.88 -5.55
C TYR A 105 -12.37 29.89 -4.41
N TYR A 106 -11.43 30.83 -4.57
CA TYR A 106 -11.21 31.99 -3.69
C TYR A 106 -11.57 33.28 -4.41
#